data_AF-A0A8T5K7A5-F1
#
_entry.id   AF-A0A8T5K7A5-F1
#
_cell.length_a   1.000
_cell.length_b   1.000
_cell.length_c   1.000
_cell.angle_alpha   90.00
_cell.angle_beta   90.00
_cell.angle_gamma   90.00
#
_symmetry.space_group_name_H-M   'P 1'
#
loop_
_entity.id
_entity.type
_entity.pdbx_description
1 polymer ?
#
loop_
_entity_poly.entity_id
_entity_poly.type
_entity_poly.pdbx_seq_one_letter_code
_entity_poly.pdbx_strand_id
1 'polypeptide(L)'
;GGKGVRNIIASPRNGKVVSTIVVEDSDELILMSEKGVVIRMRAGDISRIGRNTQGVRVMKLLPGDRVVSVAKVKANDVEVKEEVEVKEEVETKEEVETKEEVPENVEEVKTEEEVKAEDSDEN
;
A
#
# COMPACT_ATOMS: atom_id res chain seq x y z
N GLY A 1 -10.44 -24.56 34.74
CA GLY A 1 -9.46 -24.05 33.76
C GLY A 1 -9.08 -22.63 34.12
N GLY A 2 -7.80 -22.25 33.99
CA GLY A 2 -7.33 -20.88 34.27
C GLY A 2 -7.70 -19.86 33.18
N LYS A 3 -7.35 -18.58 33.38
CA LYS A 3 -7.66 -17.47 32.46
C LYS A 3 -6.75 -17.37 31.21
N GLY A 4 -5.76 -18.26 31.09
CA GLY A 4 -4.74 -18.21 30.03
C GLY A 4 -3.67 -17.12 30.26
N VAL A 5 -2.70 -17.06 29.35
CA VAL A 5 -1.62 -16.06 29.31
C VAL A 5 -1.72 -15.21 28.05
N ARG A 6 -1.16 -13.99 28.06
CA ARG A 6 -1.21 -13.08 26.90
C ARG A 6 -0.39 -13.62 25.73
N ASN A 7 -1.00 -13.66 24.53
CA ASN A 7 -0.37 -14.09 23.28
C ASN A 7 0.08 -12.93 22.37
N ILE A 8 -0.66 -11.82 22.38
CA ILE A 8 -0.34 -10.58 21.64
C ILE A 8 -1.06 -9.39 22.31
N ILE A 9 -0.49 -8.19 22.21
CA ILE A 9 -1.12 -6.96 22.67
C ILE A 9 -2.08 -6.44 21.58
N ALA A 10 -3.38 -6.64 21.79
CA ALA A 10 -4.46 -6.13 20.94
C ALA A 10 -4.75 -4.64 21.23
N SER A 11 -3.79 -3.77 20.92
CA SER A 11 -3.93 -2.32 21.08
C SER A 11 -4.89 -1.71 20.04
N PRO A 12 -5.36 -0.46 20.21
CA PRO A 12 -6.16 0.24 19.18
C PRO A 12 -5.47 0.33 17.81
N ARG A 13 -4.13 0.37 17.78
CA ARG A 13 -3.33 0.32 16.54
C ARG A 13 -3.50 -1.01 15.79
N ASN A 14 -3.61 -2.12 16.53
CA ASN A 14 -3.64 -3.47 15.99
C ASN A 14 -5.07 -3.96 15.72
N GLY A 15 -6.02 -3.55 16.56
CA GLY A 15 -7.35 -4.12 16.57
C GLY A 15 -7.39 -5.53 17.15
N LYS A 16 -8.44 -6.27 16.79
CA LYS A 16 -8.67 -7.65 17.25
C LYS A 16 -7.80 -8.64 16.47
N VAL A 17 -7.51 -9.77 17.10
CA VAL A 17 -6.85 -10.91 16.43
C VAL A 17 -7.81 -11.52 15.42
N VAL A 18 -7.36 -11.67 14.17
CA VAL A 18 -8.14 -12.29 13.07
C VAL A 18 -7.94 -13.79 13.04
N SER A 19 -6.70 -14.26 13.21
CA SER A 19 -6.34 -15.67 13.12
C SER A 19 -5.13 -16.01 13.99
N THR A 20 -4.96 -17.28 14.32
CA THR A 20 -3.76 -17.84 14.95
C THR A 20 -3.47 -19.18 14.28
N ILE A 21 -2.33 -19.27 13.60
CA ILE A 21 -1.97 -20.41 12.77
C ILE A 21 -0.55 -20.84 13.13
N VAL A 22 -0.32 -22.15 13.21
CA VAL A 22 1.03 -22.71 13.35
C VAL A 22 1.66 -22.86 11.98
N VAL A 23 2.85 -22.29 11.81
CA VAL A 23 3.58 -22.21 10.54
C VAL A 23 5.00 -22.76 10.70
N GLU A 24 5.54 -23.28 9.61
CA GLU A 24 6.96 -23.52 9.43
C GLU A 24 7.57 -22.39 8.58
N ASP A 25 8.89 -22.18 8.62
CA ASP A 25 9.53 -21.10 7.86
C ASP A 25 9.37 -21.26 6.33
N SER A 26 9.19 -22.50 5.89
CA SER A 26 8.93 -22.90 4.50
C SER A 26 7.49 -22.61 4.06
N ASP A 27 6.55 -22.45 5.00
CA ASP A 27 5.15 -22.16 4.68
C ASP A 27 5.01 -20.76 4.08
N GLU A 28 3.97 -20.58 3.28
CA GLU A 28 3.56 -19.28 2.78
C GLU A 28 2.21 -18.88 3.38
N LEU A 29 2.03 -17.57 3.51
CA LEU A 29 0.83 -16.96 4.03
C LEU A 29 0.21 -16.06 2.96
N ILE A 30 -1.10 -16.24 2.76
CA ILE A 30 -1.92 -15.35 1.96
C ILE A 30 -2.81 -14.55 2.90
N LEU A 31 -2.66 -13.21 2.89
CA LEU A 31 -3.48 -12.29 3.68
C LEU A 31 -4.40 -11.52 2.74
N MET A 32 -5.65 -11.33 3.17
CA MET A 32 -6.66 -10.59 2.41
C MET A 32 -7.28 -9.49 3.26
N SER A 33 -7.34 -8.29 2.70
CA SER A 33 -8.06 -7.15 3.30
C SER A 33 -9.53 -7.14 2.88
N GLU A 34 -10.36 -6.40 3.62
CA GLU A 34 -11.79 -6.24 3.30
C GLU A 34 -11.99 -5.58 1.94
N LYS A 35 -11.10 -4.66 1.55
CA LYS A 35 -11.13 -4.00 0.25
C LYS A 35 -10.51 -4.81 -0.89
N GLY A 36 -10.21 -6.09 -0.67
CA GLY A 36 -9.75 -7.02 -1.70
C GLY A 36 -8.25 -6.96 -2.00
N VAL A 37 -7.44 -6.28 -1.18
CA VAL A 37 -5.97 -6.32 -1.33
C VAL A 37 -5.47 -7.67 -0.82
N VAL A 38 -4.76 -8.40 -1.67
CA VAL A 38 -4.18 -9.71 -1.35
C VAL A 38 -2.65 -9.62 -1.37
N ILE A 39 -2.01 -10.16 -0.34
CA ILE A 39 -0.55 -10.33 -0.31
C ILE A 39 -0.19 -11.78 -0.03
N ARG A 40 0.86 -12.26 -0.70
CA ARG A 40 1.49 -13.57 -0.44
C ARG A 40 2.92 -13.33 0.05
N MET A 41 3.30 -13.99 1.14
CA MET A 41 4.67 -13.90 1.67
C MET A 41 5.08 -15.19 2.37
N ARG A 42 6.40 -15.42 2.46
CA ARG A 42 6.92 -16.55 3.24
C ARG A 42 6.76 -16.26 4.72
N ALA A 43 6.39 -17.27 5.50
CA ALA A 43 6.30 -17.15 6.95
C ALA A 43 7.67 -16.80 7.57
N GLY A 44 8.76 -17.32 6.99
CA GLY A 44 10.14 -17.02 7.42
C GLY A 44 10.57 -15.56 7.28
N ASP A 45 9.90 -14.76 6.43
CA ASP A 45 10.20 -13.33 6.27
C ASP A 45 9.60 -12.47 7.39
N ILE A 46 8.68 -13.03 8.18
CA ILE A 46 8.05 -12.34 9.30
C ILE A 46 8.96 -12.41 10.53
N SER A 47 9.23 -11.26 11.14
CA SER A 47 10.08 -11.19 12.33
C SER A 47 9.54 -12.04 13.48
N ARG A 48 10.39 -12.95 13.99
CA ARG A 48 10.12 -13.74 15.19
C ARG A 48 10.26 -12.87 16.44
N ILE A 49 9.17 -12.70 17.16
CA ILE A 49 9.10 -11.89 18.39
C ILE A 49 8.34 -12.62 19.50
N GLY A 50 8.52 -12.15 20.74
CA GLY A 50 7.82 -12.72 21.90
C GLY A 50 6.31 -12.43 21.93
N ARG A 51 5.58 -13.15 22.79
CA ARG A 51 4.10 -13.07 22.92
C ARG A 51 3.59 -11.74 23.49
N ASN A 52 4.27 -11.17 24.48
CA ASN A 52 3.82 -9.93 25.10
C ASN A 52 4.29 -8.69 24.32
N THR A 53 3.97 -8.63 23.03
CA THR A 53 4.40 -7.58 22.09
C THR A 53 3.23 -7.13 21.21
N GLN A 54 3.43 -6.05 20.44
CA GLN A 54 2.44 -5.58 19.45
C GLN A 54 2.55 -6.25 18.08
N GLY A 55 3.56 -7.06 17.79
CA GLY A 55 3.77 -7.51 16.40
C GLY A 55 4.58 -6.54 15.54
N VAL A 56 4.87 -7.02 14.33
CA VAL A 56 5.42 -6.22 13.22
C VAL A 56 4.34 -6.01 12.16
N ARG A 57 4.49 -4.97 11.35
CA ARG A 57 3.55 -4.67 10.26
C ARG A 57 3.96 -5.44 9.01
N VAL A 58 3.13 -6.39 8.58
CA VAL A 58 3.33 -7.15 7.33
C VAL A 58 2.57 -6.57 6.13
N MET A 59 1.51 -5.80 6.37
CA MET A 59 0.66 -5.19 5.36
C MET A 59 0.41 -3.73 5.70
N LYS A 60 0.59 -2.83 4.72
CA LYS A 60 0.09 -1.45 4.83
C LYS A 60 -1.36 -1.45 4.37
N LEU A 61 -2.26 -1.02 5.24
CA LEU A 61 -3.69 -0.92 4.95
C LEU A 61 -4.04 0.51 4.55
N LEU A 62 -5.01 0.65 3.65
CA LEU A 62 -5.62 1.92 3.32
C LEU A 62 -6.49 2.42 4.49
N PRO A 63 -6.80 3.71 4.58
CA PRO A 63 -7.74 4.23 5.57
C PRO A 63 -9.08 3.48 5.53
N GLY A 64 -9.55 3.06 6.71
CA GLY A 64 -10.80 2.29 6.87
C GLY A 64 -10.75 0.84 6.37
N ASP A 65 -9.60 0.33 5.96
CA ASP A 65 -9.43 -1.08 5.59
C ASP A 65 -8.98 -1.93 6.79
N ARG A 66 -9.22 -3.24 6.73
CA ARG A 66 -8.80 -4.20 7.75
C ARG A 66 -8.47 -5.54 7.11
N VAL A 67 -7.58 -6.30 7.73
CA VAL A 67 -7.36 -7.71 7.36
C VAL A 67 -8.58 -8.51 7.80
N VAL A 68 -9.14 -9.32 6.89
CA VAL A 68 -10.31 -10.16 7.15
C VAL A 68 -9.98 -11.64 7.12
N SER A 69 -8.90 -12.05 6.45
CA SER A 69 -8.52 -13.45 6.35
C SER A 69 -7.00 -13.64 6.24
N VAL A 70 -6.54 -14.79 6.75
CA VAL A 70 -5.17 -15.30 6.58
C VAL A 70 -5.28 -16.80 6.28
N ALA A 71 -4.68 -17.24 5.18
CA ALA A 71 -4.59 -18.63 4.79
C ALA A 71 -3.11 -19.08 4.77
N LYS A 72 -2.87 -20.33 5.15
CA LYS A 72 -1.57 -20.97 5.08
C LYS A 72 -1.49 -21.91 3.89
N VAL A 73 -0.41 -21.83 3.14
CA VAL A 73 -0.09 -22.70 2.01
C VAL A 73 1.21 -23.42 2.36
N LYS A 74 1.22 -24.75 2.34
CA LYS A 74 2.45 -25.50 2.57
C LYS A 74 3.32 -25.45 1.31
N ALA A 75 4.64 -25.44 1.50
CA ALA A 75 5.60 -25.46 0.39
C ALA A 75 5.38 -26.61 -0.60
N ASN A 76 4.85 -27.75 -0.13
CA ASN A 76 4.67 -28.96 -0.92
C ASN A 76 3.29 -29.06 -1.59
N ASP A 77 2.35 -28.15 -1.29
CA ASP A 77 0.97 -28.20 -1.80
C ASP A 77 0.82 -27.44 -3.15
N VAL A 78 1.93 -26.98 -3.74
CA VAL A 78 1.92 -26.25 -5.02
C VAL A 78 1.99 -27.24 -6.19
N GLU A 79 0.83 -27.81 -6.55
CA GLU A 79 0.62 -28.28 -7.92
C GLU A 79 0.30 -27.05 -8.77
N VAL A 80 1.24 -26.64 -9.62
CA VAL A 80 1.04 -25.54 -10.57
C VAL A 80 0.02 -26.01 -11.61
N LYS A 81 -1.23 -25.56 -11.48
CA LYS A 81 -2.18 -25.50 -12.60
C LYS A 81 -2.02 -24.12 -13.22
N GLU A 82 -1.13 -24.02 -14.21
CA GLU A 82 -1.08 -22.88 -15.12
C GLU A 82 -2.34 -22.88 -16.00
N GLU A 83 -3.06 -21.77 -15.96
CA GLU A 83 -3.60 -21.00 -17.10
C GLU A 83 -4.82 -20.19 -16.62
N VAL A 84 -4.62 -18.89 -16.41
CA VAL A 84 -5.70 -17.89 -16.52
C VAL A 84 -5.27 -16.94 -17.63
N GLU A 85 -5.78 -17.18 -18.83
CA GLU A 85 -5.70 -16.23 -19.95
C GLU A 85 -6.47 -14.96 -19.56
N VAL A 86 -5.74 -13.86 -19.36
CA VAL A 86 -6.35 -12.52 -19.35
C VAL A 86 -6.27 -12.00 -20.78
N LYS A 87 -7.41 -12.01 -21.49
CA LYS A 87 -7.56 -11.30 -22.76
C LYS A 87 -7.79 -9.81 -22.47
N GLU A 88 -6.76 -8.99 -22.65
CA GLU A 88 -6.92 -7.55 -22.84
C GLU A 88 -6.76 -7.25 -24.33
N GLU A 89 -7.89 -7.02 -25.01
CA GLU A 89 -7.92 -6.21 -26.23
C GLU A 89 -8.33 -4.79 -25.82
N VAL A 90 -7.38 -3.85 -25.85
CA VAL A 90 -7.66 -2.44 -26.07
C VAL A 90 -6.71 -1.97 -27.17
N GLU A 91 -7.25 -1.86 -28.38
CA GLU A 91 -6.59 -1.22 -29.52
C GLU A 91 -6.35 0.26 -29.21
N THR A 92 -5.08 0.66 -29.13
CA THR A 92 -4.67 2.04 -29.41
C THR A 92 -4.25 2.11 -30.88
N LYS A 93 -4.90 3.00 -31.65
CA LYS A 93 -4.40 3.48 -32.94
C LYS A 93 -4.27 5.00 -32.85
N GLU A 94 -3.03 5.45 -32.75
CA GLU A 94 -2.61 6.79 -33.18
C GLU A 94 -2.39 6.78 -34.70
N GLU A 95 -2.76 7.86 -35.39
CA GLU A 95 -1.91 8.71 -36.25
C GLU A 95 -2.80 9.81 -36.88
N VAL A 96 -2.65 11.09 -36.52
CA VAL A 96 -1.70 12.12 -36.99
C VAL A 96 -2.09 12.69 -38.36
N GLU A 97 -2.39 14.00 -38.40
CA GLU A 97 -2.16 14.83 -39.58
C GLU A 97 -1.72 16.24 -39.16
N THR A 98 -0.68 16.71 -39.83
CA THR A 98 0.21 17.83 -39.52
C THR A 98 -0.34 19.18 -39.98
N LYS A 99 0.12 20.27 -39.35
CA LYS A 99 0.53 21.50 -40.06
C LYS A 99 1.41 22.40 -39.19
N GLU A 100 2.51 22.82 -39.81
CA GLU A 100 3.54 23.76 -39.35
C GLU A 100 2.96 25.12 -38.90
N GLU A 101 3.63 25.77 -37.94
CA GLU A 101 4.34 27.05 -38.13
C GLU A 101 4.95 27.52 -36.77
N VAL A 102 6.21 27.97 -36.81
CA VAL A 102 6.96 28.63 -35.71
C VAL A 102 7.41 30.01 -36.25
N PRO A 103 7.89 30.96 -35.42
CA PRO A 103 7.17 32.06 -34.74
C PRO A 103 7.63 33.47 -35.22
N GLU A 104 6.87 34.53 -34.89
CA GLU A 104 7.28 35.97 -34.79
C GLU A 104 5.97 36.78 -34.57
N ASN A 105 5.82 37.87 -33.81
CA ASN A 105 6.68 38.86 -33.18
C ASN A 105 5.83 39.65 -32.13
N VAL A 106 6.51 40.01 -31.03
CA VAL A 106 6.39 41.12 -30.05
C VAL A 106 5.27 42.18 -30.18
N GLU A 107 4.67 42.55 -29.03
CA GLU A 107 4.40 43.92 -28.53
C GLU A 107 3.94 43.83 -27.05
N GLU A 108 4.77 44.22 -26.08
CA GLU A 108 4.74 45.51 -25.33
C GLU A 108 3.50 45.70 -24.42
N VAL A 109 3.53 46.17 -23.15
CA VAL A 109 4.53 46.54 -22.12
C VAL A 109 3.70 47.03 -20.88
N LYS A 110 4.31 47.01 -19.67
CA LYS A 110 4.00 47.77 -18.41
C LYS A 110 2.84 47.29 -17.51
N THR A 111 3.14 46.72 -16.32
CA THR A 111 3.45 47.31 -14.98
C THR A 111 2.17 47.80 -14.27
N GLU A 112 1.94 47.59 -12.97
CA GLU A 112 2.74 48.06 -11.82
C GLU A 112 2.62 47.13 -10.59
N GLU A 113 3.76 46.90 -9.94
CA GLU A 113 3.88 46.65 -8.49
C GLU A 113 3.41 47.87 -7.71
N GLU A 114 2.84 47.68 -6.52
CA GLU A 114 3.17 48.57 -5.41
C GLU A 114 3.34 47.80 -4.11
N VAL A 115 4.61 47.74 -3.70
CA VAL A 115 5.12 47.37 -2.39
C VAL A 115 4.80 48.49 -1.41
N LYS A 116 4.37 48.17 -0.19
CA LYS A 116 4.49 49.09 0.95
C LYS A 116 5.33 48.46 2.05
N ALA A 117 6.58 48.87 2.09
CA ALA A 117 7.46 48.85 3.24
C ALA A 117 8.02 50.26 3.37
N GLU A 118 7.58 51.03 4.35
CA GLU A 118 8.17 52.26 4.93
C GLU A 118 7.40 52.48 6.26
N ASP A 119 7.95 52.88 7.39
CA ASP A 119 9.33 53.19 7.76
C ASP A 119 9.45 53.19 9.30
N SER A 120 10.68 53.39 9.73
CA SER A 120 11.21 53.40 11.09
C SER A 120 10.79 54.56 12.01
N ASP A 121 11.13 54.37 13.29
CA ASP A 121 11.58 55.35 14.30
C ASP A 121 10.60 56.13 15.22
N GLU A 122 10.98 56.08 16.51
CA GLU A 122 10.74 57.01 17.63
C GLU A 122 9.31 57.22 18.19
N ASN A 123 9.04 56.57 19.34
CA ASN A 123 8.91 57.25 20.66
C ASN A 123 9.03 56.25 21.82
#